data_AF-A0A377U506-F1
#
_entry.id   AF-A0A377U506-F1
#
_cell.length_a   1.000
_cell.length_b   1.000
_cell.length_c   1.000
_cell.angle_alpha   90.00
_cell.angle_beta   90.00
_cell.angle_gamma   90.00
#
_symmetry.space_group_name_H-M   'P 1'
#
loop_
_entity.id
_entity.type
_entity.pdbx_description
1 polymer ?
#
loop_
_entity_poly.entity_id
_entity_poly.type
_entity_poly.pdbx_seq_one_letter_code
_entity_poly.pdbx_strand_id
1 'polypeptide(L)'
;MIRREALAQIGGFAVETVTEDAHTALKFQRLGWKSAFLDIPLAAGLATERLVVHVIQRTRWARGMTQIFRVDNPLFGRGLTFQQRLCYLSAMLYYQFALPRVVFVTAPLAYLLFNLNIIYSSASLIVSYALRTCSSLFTLVRE
;
A
#
# COMPACT_ATOMS: atom_id res chain seq x y z
N MET A 1 -14.95 8.24 -14.40
CA MET A 1 -14.89 9.29 -15.45
C MET A 1 -13.96 10.41 -14.97
N ILE A 2 -13.29 11.11 -15.89
CA ILE A 2 -12.33 12.19 -15.58
C ILE A 2 -12.79 13.47 -16.28
N ARG A 3 -12.71 14.62 -15.62
CA ARG A 3 -12.99 15.92 -16.27
C ARG A 3 -11.84 16.29 -17.19
N ARG A 4 -12.14 16.62 -18.45
CA ARG A 4 -11.12 17.00 -19.45
C ARG A 4 -10.32 18.24 -19.02
N GLU A 5 -10.98 19.21 -18.38
CA GLU A 5 -10.32 20.42 -17.88
C GLU A 5 -9.25 20.09 -16.83
N ALA A 6 -9.57 19.23 -15.87
CA ALA A 6 -8.61 18.78 -14.85
C ALA A 6 -7.39 18.11 -15.50
N LEU A 7 -7.62 17.28 -16.52
CA LEU A 7 -6.55 16.62 -17.28
C LEU A 7 -5.66 17.62 -18.03
N ALA A 8 -6.27 18.65 -18.64
CA ALA A 8 -5.51 19.72 -19.31
C ALA A 8 -4.64 20.52 -18.34
N GLN A 9 -5.13 20.80 -17.12
CA GLN A 9 -4.39 21.57 -16.10
C GLN A 9 -3.11 20.87 -15.63
N ILE A 10 -3.08 19.54 -15.58
CA ILE A 10 -1.88 18.77 -15.18
C ILE A 10 -0.98 18.38 -16.36
N GLY A 11 -1.30 18.84 -17.58
CA GLY A 11 -0.52 18.55 -18.79
C GLY A 11 -0.76 17.16 -19.39
N GLY A 12 -1.90 16.53 -19.12
CA GLY A 12 -2.21 15.18 -19.59
C GLY A 12 -2.02 14.10 -18.52
N PHE A 13 -2.03 12.83 -18.94
CA PHE A 13 -1.80 11.71 -18.02
C PHE A 13 -0.37 11.71 -17.50
N ALA A 14 -0.18 11.35 -16.23
CA ALA A 14 1.14 11.19 -15.65
C ALA A 14 1.88 10.02 -16.30
N VAL A 15 3.08 10.26 -16.84
CA VAL A 15 3.90 9.26 -17.57
C VAL A 15 5.17 8.88 -16.80
N GLU A 16 5.39 9.48 -15.64
CA GLU A 16 6.61 9.31 -14.86
C GLU A 16 6.68 7.96 -14.12
N THR A 17 5.54 7.27 -13.98
CA THR A 17 5.45 6.00 -13.25
C THR A 17 4.62 4.97 -14.02
N VAL A 18 4.82 3.69 -13.71
CA VAL A 18 4.08 2.59 -14.36
C VAL A 18 2.63 2.43 -13.87
N THR A 19 2.23 3.24 -12.89
CA THR A 19 0.87 3.37 -12.36
C THR A 19 0.38 4.79 -12.64
N GLU A 20 0.25 5.08 -13.92
CA GLU A 20 -0.13 6.37 -14.48
C GLU A 20 -1.46 6.86 -13.93
N ASP A 21 -2.38 5.94 -13.67
CA ASP A 21 -3.71 6.16 -13.13
C ASP A 21 -3.68 6.76 -11.72
N ALA A 22 -2.98 6.10 -10.79
CA ALA A 22 -2.82 6.54 -9.42
C ALA A 22 -2.02 7.84 -9.35
N HIS A 23 -0.99 7.99 -10.17
CA HIS A 23 -0.17 9.22 -10.20
C HIS A 23 -0.97 10.40 -10.76
N THR A 24 -1.77 10.18 -11.80
CA THR A 24 -2.69 11.18 -12.36
C THR A 24 -3.71 11.64 -11.31
N ALA A 25 -4.31 10.70 -10.57
CA ALA A 25 -5.25 11.02 -9.50
C ALA A 25 -4.59 11.87 -8.39
N LEU A 26 -3.36 11.56 -8.00
CA LEU A 26 -2.58 12.34 -7.03
C LEU A 26 -2.37 13.78 -7.50
N LYS A 27 -1.97 13.98 -8.77
CA LYS A 27 -1.79 15.32 -9.35
C LYS A 27 -3.09 16.13 -9.36
N PHE A 28 -4.23 15.49 -9.65
CA PHE A 28 -5.53 16.14 -9.54
C PHE A 28 -5.83 16.60 -8.12
N GLN A 29 -5.68 15.73 -7.14
CA GLN A 29 -5.97 16.09 -5.75
C GLN A 29 -5.04 17.18 -5.22
N ARG A 30 -3.78 17.23 -5.68
CA ARG A 30 -2.85 18.33 -5.36
C ARG A 30 -3.31 19.70 -5.87
N LEU A 31 -4.07 19.72 -6.97
CA LEU A 31 -4.70 20.94 -7.50
C LEU A 31 -6.08 21.22 -6.89
N GLY A 32 -6.49 20.48 -5.86
CA GLY A 32 -7.76 20.68 -5.16
C GLY A 32 -8.97 20.03 -5.85
N TRP A 33 -8.78 19.25 -6.92
CA TRP A 33 -9.86 18.50 -7.53
C TRP A 33 -10.36 17.39 -6.59
N LYS A 34 -11.68 17.22 -6.55
CA LYS A 34 -12.33 16.20 -5.71
C LYS A 34 -12.62 14.93 -6.51
N SER A 35 -12.42 13.79 -5.87
CA SER A 35 -12.84 12.47 -6.36
C SER A 35 -14.10 12.00 -5.65
N ALA A 36 -14.93 11.23 -6.35
CA ALA A 36 -16.06 10.51 -5.78
C ALA A 36 -16.01 9.05 -6.25
N PHE A 37 -16.39 8.12 -5.38
CA PHE A 37 -16.50 6.70 -5.67
C PHE A 37 -17.95 6.27 -5.48
N LEU A 38 -18.46 5.46 -6.40
CA LEU A 38 -19.80 4.90 -6.36
C LEU A 38 -19.67 3.38 -6.30
N ASP A 39 -20.18 2.78 -5.23
CA ASP A 39 -20.09 1.34 -4.99
C ASP A 39 -21.20 0.57 -5.71
N ILE A 40 -21.24 0.73 -7.05
CA ILE A 40 -22.20 0.04 -7.93
C ILE A 40 -21.40 -0.61 -9.06
N PRO A 41 -21.57 -1.92 -9.33
CA PRO A 41 -20.87 -2.59 -10.41
C PRO A 41 -21.42 -2.13 -11.77
N LEU A 42 -20.67 -1.26 -12.44
CA LEU A 42 -21.00 -0.74 -13.78
C LEU A 42 -20.24 -1.44 -14.91
N ALA A 43 -19.24 -2.26 -14.59
CA ALA A 43 -18.44 -3.02 -15.55
C ALA A 43 -17.97 -4.35 -14.94
N ALA A 44 -17.82 -5.37 -15.79
CA ALA A 44 -17.26 -6.67 -15.41
C ALA A 44 -15.88 -6.83 -16.05
N GLY A 45 -14.84 -6.88 -15.22
CA GLY A 45 -13.46 -7.12 -15.66
C GLY A 45 -13.06 -8.59 -15.51
N LEU A 46 -12.05 -9.01 -16.27
CA LEU A 46 -11.44 -10.34 -16.13
C LEU A 46 -10.36 -10.32 -15.06
N ALA A 47 -10.41 -11.29 -14.15
CA ALA A 47 -9.32 -11.55 -13.21
C ALA A 47 -8.20 -12.36 -13.90
N THR A 48 -6.99 -12.31 -13.34
CA THR A 48 -5.88 -13.14 -13.80
C THR A 48 -6.13 -14.62 -13.49
N GLU A 49 -6.17 -15.47 -14.50
CA GLU A 49 -6.43 -16.91 -14.33
C GLU A 49 -5.20 -17.71 -13.86
N ARG A 50 -4.00 -17.17 -14.05
CA ARG A 50 -2.72 -17.82 -13.73
C ARG A 50 -1.94 -17.04 -12.69
N LEU A 51 -1.37 -17.76 -11.72
CA LEU A 51 -0.57 -17.18 -10.65
C LEU A 51 0.57 -16.29 -11.18
N VAL A 52 1.27 -16.74 -12.23
CA VAL A 52 2.38 -15.97 -12.83
C VAL A 52 1.91 -14.61 -13.33
N VAL A 53 0.76 -14.55 -14.00
CA VAL A 53 0.18 -13.29 -14.50
C VAL A 53 -0.27 -12.41 -13.34
N HIS A 54 -0.85 -13.01 -12.29
CA HIS A 54 -1.21 -12.30 -11.06
C HIS A 54 -0.01 -11.62 -10.40
N VAL A 55 1.09 -12.37 -10.25
CA VAL A 55 2.32 -11.86 -9.64
C VAL A 55 2.90 -10.72 -10.48
N ILE A 56 3.01 -10.88 -11.80
CA ILE A 56 3.52 -9.81 -12.68
C ILE A 56 2.68 -8.53 -12.56
N GLN A 57 1.36 -8.65 -12.52
CA GLN A 57 0.46 -7.50 -12.35
C GLN A 57 0.69 -6.81 -11.00
N ARG A 58 0.73 -7.56 -9.90
CA ARG A 58 0.98 -7.02 -8.56
C ARG A 58 2.37 -6.40 -8.42
N THR A 59 3.39 -6.98 -9.07
CA THR A 59 4.74 -6.41 -9.13
C THR A 59 4.77 -5.07 -9.85
N ARG A 60 4.02 -4.92 -10.96
CA ARG A 60 3.86 -3.61 -11.62
C ARG A 60 3.27 -2.58 -10.66
N TRP A 61 2.20 -2.93 -9.95
CA TRP A 61 1.54 -2.01 -9.01
C TRP A 61 2.46 -1.63 -7.85
N ALA A 62 3.16 -2.60 -7.26
CA ALA A 62 4.11 -2.35 -6.19
C ALA A 62 5.23 -1.41 -6.65
N ARG A 63 5.81 -1.67 -7.83
CA ARG A 63 6.82 -0.80 -8.42
C ARG A 63 6.29 0.61 -8.66
N GLY A 64 5.11 0.75 -9.26
CA GLY A 64 4.52 2.05 -9.56
C GLY A 64 4.24 2.87 -8.31
N MET A 65 3.64 2.26 -7.28
CA MET A 65 3.38 2.93 -6.01
C MET A 65 4.68 3.37 -5.30
N THR A 66 5.73 2.53 -5.33
CA THR A 66 7.07 2.92 -4.83
C THR A 66 7.67 4.06 -5.65
N GLN A 67 7.50 4.04 -6.98
CA GLN A 67 7.95 5.14 -7.84
C GLN A 67 7.25 6.45 -7.46
N ILE A 68 5.92 6.46 -7.34
CA ILE A 68 5.17 7.65 -6.91
C ILE A 68 5.64 8.13 -5.55
N PHE A 69 5.78 7.24 -4.57
CA PHE A 69 6.27 7.59 -3.22
C PHE A 69 7.62 8.32 -3.26
N ARG A 70 8.50 7.92 -4.18
CA ARG A 70 9.83 8.53 -4.36
C ARG A 70 9.80 9.84 -5.14
N VAL A 71 9.06 9.91 -6.25
CA VAL A 71 9.10 11.07 -7.19
C VAL A 71 8.08 12.15 -6.84
N ASP A 72 6.97 11.78 -6.21
CA ASP A 72 5.85 12.66 -5.89
C ASP A 72 5.29 12.32 -4.50
N ASN A 73 6.14 12.52 -3.49
CA ASN A 73 5.88 12.07 -2.13
C ASN A 73 4.62 12.75 -1.52
N PRO A 74 3.59 11.99 -1.09
CA PRO A 74 2.37 12.55 -0.54
C PRO A 74 2.57 13.18 0.85
N LEU A 75 3.61 12.81 1.62
CA LEU A 75 3.86 13.37 2.95
C LEU A 75 4.45 14.77 2.90
N PHE A 76 5.33 15.04 1.94
CA PHE A 76 6.10 16.29 1.89
C PHE A 76 5.63 17.24 0.79
N GLY A 77 4.98 16.75 -0.27
CA GLY A 77 4.48 17.61 -1.35
C GLY A 77 3.31 18.49 -0.90
N ARG A 78 3.14 19.67 -1.52
CA ARG A 78 2.05 20.61 -1.21
C ARG A 78 0.72 20.20 -1.85
N GLY A 79 -0.38 20.84 -1.44
CA GLY A 79 -1.69 20.72 -2.09
C GLY A 79 -2.57 19.56 -1.63
N LEU A 80 -2.16 18.80 -0.61
CA LEU A 80 -2.98 17.72 -0.03
C LEU A 80 -3.40 18.04 1.41
N THR A 81 -4.63 17.70 1.76
CA THR A 81 -5.13 17.68 3.15
C THR A 81 -4.49 16.54 3.92
N PHE A 82 -4.46 16.65 5.25
CA PHE A 82 -3.88 15.60 6.11
C PHE A 82 -4.51 14.21 5.87
N GLN A 83 -5.82 14.16 5.70
CA GLN A 83 -6.55 12.92 5.41
C GLN A 83 -6.13 12.32 4.06
N GLN A 84 -6.01 13.14 3.01
CA GLN A 84 -5.52 12.69 1.70
C GLN A 84 -4.11 12.14 1.79
N ARG A 85 -3.22 12.79 2.55
CA ARG A 85 -1.84 12.31 2.77
C ARG A 85 -1.84 10.92 3.40
N LEU A 86 -2.66 10.70 4.43
CA LEU A 86 -2.80 9.40 5.07
C LEU A 86 -3.37 8.34 4.11
N CYS A 87 -4.37 8.67 3.30
CA CYS A 87 -4.92 7.76 2.30
C CYS A 87 -3.86 7.32 1.28
N TYR A 88 -3.12 8.27 0.69
CA TYR A 88 -2.05 7.95 -0.26
C TYR A 88 -0.89 7.21 0.40
N LEU A 89 -0.50 7.61 1.61
CA LEU A 89 0.55 6.91 2.35
C LEU A 89 0.15 5.45 2.63
N SER A 90 -1.07 5.22 3.11
CA SER A 90 -1.61 3.88 3.35
C SER A 90 -1.57 3.04 2.08
N ALA A 91 -2.04 3.58 0.95
CA ALA A 91 -2.00 2.90 -0.34
C ALA A 91 -0.57 2.55 -0.80
N MET A 92 0.41 3.43 -0.57
CA MET A 92 1.80 3.19 -0.96
C MET A 92 2.51 2.20 -0.03
N LEU A 93 2.30 2.31 1.29
CA LEU A 93 2.88 1.42 2.29
C LEU A 93 2.29 0.00 2.21
N TYR A 94 1.04 -0.14 1.78
CA TYR A 94 0.42 -1.45 1.53
C TYR A 94 1.29 -2.32 0.63
N TYR A 95 1.89 -1.75 -0.42
CA TYR A 95 2.76 -2.48 -1.34
C TYR A 95 4.16 -2.79 -0.80
N GLN A 96 4.55 -2.21 0.35
CA GLN A 96 5.80 -2.51 1.03
C GLN A 96 5.70 -3.73 1.96
N PHE A 97 4.56 -4.44 1.99
CA PHE A 97 4.32 -5.59 2.87
C PHE A 97 5.36 -6.72 2.76
N ALA A 98 6.05 -6.83 1.63
CA ALA A 98 7.09 -7.83 1.42
C ALA A 98 8.30 -7.60 2.34
N LEU A 99 8.66 -6.34 2.62
CA LEU A 99 9.82 -5.99 3.47
C LEU A 99 9.69 -6.56 4.89
N PRO A 100 8.62 -6.27 5.67
CA PRO A 100 8.48 -6.86 7.01
C PRO A 100 8.32 -8.38 6.95
N ARG A 101 7.73 -8.95 5.88
CA ARG A 101 7.62 -10.41 5.74
C ARG A 101 8.98 -11.08 5.59
N VAL A 102 9.88 -10.52 4.79
CA VAL A 102 11.26 -11.02 4.69
C VAL A 102 11.93 -10.96 6.05
N VAL A 103 11.81 -9.84 6.78
CA VAL A 103 12.34 -9.72 8.15
C VAL A 103 11.77 -10.79 9.06
N PHE A 104 10.46 -11.00 9.09
CA PHE A 104 9.84 -12.00 9.96
C PHE A 104 10.21 -13.45 9.62
N VAL A 105 10.34 -13.78 8.33
CA VAL A 105 10.74 -15.13 7.91
C VAL A 105 12.22 -15.39 8.18
N THR A 106 13.06 -14.37 8.08
CA THR A 106 14.51 -14.50 8.29
C THR A 106 14.93 -14.37 9.76
N ALA A 107 14.14 -13.70 10.61
CA ALA A 107 14.47 -13.48 12.02
C ALA A 107 14.74 -14.79 12.80
N PRO A 108 13.93 -15.87 12.66
CA PRO A 108 14.24 -17.15 13.31
C PRO A 108 15.52 -17.82 12.78
N LEU A 109 15.84 -17.62 11.50
CA LEU A 109 17.06 -18.19 10.89
C LEU A 109 18.33 -17.58 11.50
N ALA A 110 18.28 -16.30 11.87
CA ALA A 110 19.41 -15.65 12.55
C ALA A 110 19.75 -16.32 13.89
N TYR A 111 18.73 -16.75 14.64
CA TYR A 111 18.93 -17.53 15.86
C TYR A 111 19.41 -18.95 15.55
N LEU A 112 18.76 -19.66 14.62
CA LEU A 112 19.08 -21.06 14.35
C LEU A 112 20.47 -21.28 13.75
N LEU A 113 20.95 -20.36 12.91
CA LEU A 113 22.23 -20.50 12.21
C LEU A 113 23.41 -19.85 12.95
N PHE A 114 23.15 -18.75 13.66
CA PHE A 114 24.22 -17.93 14.25
C PHE A 114 24.06 -17.72 15.77
N ASN A 115 23.04 -18.32 16.38
CA ASN A 115 22.70 -18.16 17.79
C ASN A 115 22.50 -16.69 18.21
N LEU A 116 22.05 -15.84 17.27
CA LEU A 116 21.78 -14.43 17.52
C LEU A 116 20.40 -14.26 18.17
N ASN A 117 20.39 -13.88 19.45
CA ASN A 117 19.16 -13.59 20.20
C ASN A 117 18.65 -12.18 19.90
N ILE A 118 17.72 -12.05 18.95
CA ILE A 118 17.10 -10.78 18.57
C ILE A 118 16.05 -10.31 19.59
N ILE A 119 15.41 -11.25 20.30
CA ILE A 119 14.36 -10.97 21.29
C ILE A 119 14.84 -11.41 22.67
N TYR A 120 15.07 -10.45 23.57
CA TYR A 120 15.39 -10.73 24.96
C TYR A 120 14.11 -10.76 25.79
N SER A 121 13.50 -11.94 25.93
CA SER A 121 12.25 -12.12 26.66
C SER A 121 12.06 -13.56 27.13
N SER A 122 11.28 -13.75 28.20
CA SER A 122 10.88 -15.08 28.64
C SER A 122 9.74 -15.62 27.76
N ALA A 123 9.67 -16.95 27.61
CA ALA A 123 8.62 -17.59 26.83
C ALA A 123 7.21 -17.24 27.34
N SER A 124 7.02 -17.14 28.66
CA SER A 124 5.74 -16.78 29.27
C SER A 124 5.28 -15.38 28.88
N LEU A 125 6.22 -14.42 28.84
CA LEU A 125 5.91 -13.05 28.45
C LEU A 125 5.50 -13.00 26.97
N ILE A 126 6.28 -13.63 26.07
CA ILE A 126 5.98 -13.70 24.64
C ILE A 126 4.57 -14.28 24.41
N VAL A 127 4.24 -15.40 25.07
CA VAL A 127 2.93 -16.05 24.94
C VAL A 127 1.80 -15.13 25.44
N SER A 128 1.99 -14.44 26.56
CA SER A 128 0.96 -13.54 27.10
C SER A 128 0.60 -12.40 26.14
N TYR A 129 1.59 -11.80 25.47
CA TYR A 129 1.37 -10.75 24.48
C TYR A 129 0.74 -11.31 23.20
N ALA A 130 1.22 -12.45 22.70
CA ALA A 130 0.69 -13.10 21.50
C ALA A 130 -0.80 -13.49 21.67
N LEU A 131 -1.17 -14.04 22.83
CA LEU A 131 -2.56 -14.40 23.14
C LEU A 131 -3.48 -13.18 23.22
N ARG A 132 -3.02 -12.09 23.86
CA ARG A 132 -3.77 -10.83 23.91
C ARG A 132 -4.05 -10.32 22.49
N THR A 133 -3.04 -10.32 21.62
CA THR A 133 -3.19 -9.89 20.23
C THR A 133 -4.17 -10.77 19.46
N CYS A 134 -4.06 -12.11 19.57
CA CYS A 134 -4.99 -13.03 18.90
C CYS A 134 -6.44 -12.80 19.36
N SER A 135 -6.67 -12.71 20.67
CA SER A 135 -7.99 -12.46 21.25
C SER A 135 -8.61 -11.17 20.72
N SER A 136 -7.83 -10.07 20.67
CA SER A 136 -8.30 -8.79 20.13
C SER A 136 -8.62 -8.83 18.63
N LEU A 137 -7.90 -9.66 17.87
CA LEU A 137 -8.13 -9.85 16.43
C LEU A 137 -9.44 -10.62 16.18
N PHE A 138 -9.70 -11.66 16.98
CA PHE A 138 -10.93 -12.44 16.88
C PHE A 138 -12.19 -11.64 17.24
N THR A 139 -12.09 -10.68 18.17
CA THR A 139 -13.20 -9.77 18.47
C THR A 139 -13.47 -8.78 17.33
N LEU A 140 -12.44 -8.29 16.64
CA LEU A 140 -12.58 -7.34 15.52
C LEU A 140 -13.12 -7.98 14.23
N VAL A 141 -12.96 -9.29 14.04
CA VAL A 141 -13.41 -10.02 12.84
C VAL A 141 -14.86 -10.54 12.99
N ARG A 142 -15.45 -10.44 14.18
CA ARG A 142 -16.83 -10.87 14.46
C ARG A 142 -17.88 -9.75 14.34
N GLU A 143 -17.46 -8.52 14.06
CA GLU A 143 -18.33 -7.39 13.71
C GLU A 143 -18.23 -7.05 12.22
#